data_AF-A0A266Q597-F1
#
_entry.id   AF-A0A266Q597-F1
#
_cell.length_a   1.000
_cell.length_b   1.000
_cell.length_c   1.000
_cell.angle_alpha   90.00
_cell.angle_beta   90.00
_cell.angle_gamma   90.00
#
_symmetry.space_group_name_H-M   'P 1'
#
loop_
_entity.id
_entity.type
_entity.pdbx_description
1 polymer ?
#
loop_
_entity_poly.entity_id
_entity_poly.type
_entity_poly.pdbx_seq_one_letter_code
_entity_poly.pdbx_strand_id
1 'polypeptide(L)'
;MRERESYKELKVLTIENQQLTDKYLKLQNDLNVVSNSLKENQETFNARIEAKFSELDKAIKENNESKRKSEEALISNSSENKKEKAEDLILESMRSYADLGVDMDHWDNCDKEYTDRYRKGKVLLDQIYSLNKKYKISDQYSLFVDKQYGMMVPINRVCKS
;
A
#
# COMPACT_ATOMS: atom_id res chain seq x y z
N MET A 1 99.58 16.99 -15.47
CA MET A 1 98.68 17.42 -14.37
C MET A 1 97.22 17.47 -14.83
N ARG A 2 96.88 18.13 -15.95
CA ARG A 2 95.50 18.24 -16.49
C ARG A 2 94.69 16.93 -16.61
N GLU A 3 95.29 15.82 -17.06
CA GLU A 3 94.57 14.54 -17.21
C GLU A 3 94.11 13.92 -15.88
N ARG A 4 94.85 14.16 -14.78
CA ARG A 4 94.47 13.65 -13.45
C ARG A 4 93.30 14.44 -12.84
N GLU A 5 93.17 15.71 -13.18
CA GLU A 5 92.03 16.55 -12.75
C GLU A 5 90.77 16.17 -13.52
N SER A 6 90.87 16.03 -14.84
CA SER A 6 89.77 15.56 -15.69
C SER A 6 89.23 14.19 -15.26
N TYR A 7 90.10 13.25 -14.86
CA TYR A 7 89.66 11.94 -14.36
C TYR A 7 88.95 11.99 -13.00
N LYS A 8 89.31 12.96 -12.13
CA LYS A 8 88.62 13.17 -10.85
C LYS A 8 87.22 13.74 -11.07
N GLU A 9 87.10 14.73 -11.95
CA GLU A 9 85.81 15.31 -12.33
C GLU A 9 84.88 14.26 -12.94
N LEU A 10 85.41 13.41 -13.83
CA LEU A 10 84.63 12.33 -14.43
C LEU A 10 84.06 11.37 -13.37
N LYS A 11 84.85 11.00 -12.36
CA LYS A 11 84.39 10.14 -11.28
C LYS A 11 83.29 10.78 -10.42
N VAL A 12 83.40 12.08 -10.14
CA VAL A 12 82.37 12.81 -9.39
C VAL A 12 81.06 12.82 -10.18
N LEU A 13 81.13 13.14 -11.47
CA LEU A 13 79.96 13.15 -12.36
C LEU A 13 79.29 11.76 -12.47
N THR A 14 80.07 10.68 -12.49
CA THR A 14 79.51 9.31 -12.50
C THR A 14 78.75 9.01 -11.20
N ILE A 15 79.29 9.40 -10.05
CA ILE A 15 78.63 9.20 -8.74
C ILE A 15 77.33 10.02 -8.67
N GLU A 16 77.36 11.28 -9.11
CA GLU A 16 76.18 12.14 -9.14
C GLU A 16 75.08 11.58 -10.05
N ASN A 17 75.44 11.06 -11.23
CA ASN A 17 74.48 10.41 -12.14
C ASN A 17 73.89 9.13 -11.55
N GLN A 18 74.69 8.34 -10.83
CA GLN A 18 74.19 7.15 -10.13
C GLN A 18 73.15 7.55 -9.07
N GLN A 19 73.46 8.56 -8.25
CA GLN A 19 72.54 9.08 -7.23
C GLN A 19 71.26 9.66 -7.82
N LEU A 20 71.34 10.34 -8.97
CA LEU A 20 70.17 10.84 -9.68
C LEU A 20 69.29 9.71 -10.21
N THR A 21 69.91 8.65 -10.74
CA THR A 21 69.20 7.46 -11.24
C THR A 21 68.45 6.74 -10.11
N ASP A 22 69.10 6.57 -8.96
CA ASP A 22 68.49 5.94 -7.78
C ASP A 22 67.32 6.78 -7.24
N LYS A 23 67.47 8.12 -7.20
CA LYS A 23 66.39 9.04 -6.81
C LYS A 23 65.21 8.96 -7.79
N TYR A 24 65.49 8.89 -9.08
CA TYR A 24 64.46 8.76 -10.12
C TYR A 24 63.67 7.45 -9.95
N LEU A 25 64.37 6.32 -9.76
CA LEU A 25 63.75 5.02 -9.49
C LEU A 25 62.88 5.05 -8.23
N LYS A 26 63.36 5.68 -7.16
CA LYS A 26 62.59 5.82 -5.92
C LYS A 26 61.33 6.65 -6.13
N LEU A 27 61.44 7.81 -6.78
CA LEU A 27 60.28 8.64 -7.10
C LEU A 27 59.27 7.92 -7.99
N GLN A 28 59.73 7.13 -8.96
CA GLN A 28 58.85 6.35 -9.82
C GLN A 28 58.10 5.27 -9.03
N ASN A 29 58.76 4.61 -8.08
CA ASN A 29 58.11 3.65 -7.18
C ASN A 29 57.10 4.33 -6.25
N ASP A 30 57.47 5.45 -5.63
CA ASP A 30 56.58 6.21 -4.76
C ASP A 30 55.33 6.68 -5.52
N LEU A 31 55.50 7.12 -6.77
CA LEU A 31 54.38 7.56 -7.62
C LEU A 31 53.45 6.39 -7.99
N ASN A 32 53.99 5.21 -8.27
CA ASN A 32 53.20 4.00 -8.50
C ASN A 32 52.40 3.59 -7.25
N VAL A 33 53.01 3.65 -6.07
CA VAL A 33 52.34 3.33 -4.80
C VAL A 33 51.18 4.30 -4.55
N VAL A 34 51.42 5.60 -4.71
CA VAL A 34 50.38 6.63 -4.53
C VAL A 34 49.27 6.46 -5.56
N SER A 35 49.61 6.20 -6.83
CA SER A 35 48.61 5.99 -7.89
C SER A 35 47.70 4.80 -7.60
N ASN A 36 48.27 3.68 -7.14
CA ASN A 36 47.49 2.49 -6.80
C ASN A 36 46.59 2.74 -5.59
N SER A 37 47.12 3.38 -4.55
CA SER A 37 46.33 3.73 -3.36
C SER A 37 45.18 4.69 -3.69
N LEU A 38 45.39 5.65 -4.60
CA LEU A 38 44.34 6.56 -5.04
C LEU A 38 43.22 5.80 -5.76
N LYS A 39 43.59 4.85 -6.63
CA LYS A 39 42.64 4.04 -7.39
C LYS A 39 41.79 3.16 -6.46
N GLU A 40 42.43 2.48 -5.51
CA GLU A 40 41.73 1.66 -4.51
C GLU A 40 40.78 2.50 -3.63
N ASN A 41 41.23 3.68 -3.20
CA ASN A 41 40.37 4.61 -2.44
C ASN A 41 39.16 5.09 -3.26
N GLN A 42 39.35 5.31 -4.56
CA GLN A 42 38.26 5.73 -5.44
C GLN A 42 37.25 4.61 -5.67
N GLU A 43 37.72 3.37 -5.90
CA GLU A 43 36.87 2.18 -6.04
C GLU A 43 36.08 1.91 -4.76
N THR A 44 36.73 1.95 -3.60
CA THR A 44 36.06 1.75 -2.30
C THR A 44 35.07 2.88 -1.96
N PHE A 45 35.38 4.12 -2.34
CA PHE A 45 34.44 5.24 -2.19
C PHE A 45 33.21 5.06 -3.08
N ASN A 46 33.40 4.71 -4.35
CA ASN A 46 32.30 4.47 -5.28
C ASN A 46 31.40 3.33 -4.80
N ALA A 47 31.98 2.22 -4.35
CA ALA A 47 31.21 1.10 -3.80
C ALA A 47 30.37 1.50 -2.57
N ARG A 48 30.91 2.37 -1.68
CA ARG A 48 30.16 2.90 -0.54
C ARG A 48 29.00 3.81 -0.98
N ILE A 49 29.21 4.62 -2.00
CA ILE A 49 28.17 5.50 -2.55
C ILE A 49 27.05 4.67 -3.18
N GLU A 50 27.38 3.66 -3.98
CA GLU A 50 26.41 2.75 -4.58
C GLU A 50 25.59 2.00 -3.52
N ALA A 51 26.24 1.49 -2.46
CA ALA A 51 25.56 0.84 -1.35
C ALA A 51 24.54 1.80 -0.68
N LYS A 52 24.92 3.05 -0.44
CA LYS A 52 24.01 4.05 0.14
C LYS A 52 22.85 4.39 -0.79
N PHE A 53 23.07 4.50 -2.10
CA PHE A 53 21.97 4.69 -3.05
C PHE A 53 21.00 3.50 -3.04
N SER A 54 21.51 2.28 -3.01
CA SER A 54 20.67 1.08 -2.91
C SER A 54 19.85 1.03 -1.62
N GLU A 55 20.43 1.44 -0.48
CA GLU A 55 19.70 1.55 0.78
C GLU A 55 18.60 2.62 0.71
N LEU A 56 18.90 3.76 0.09
CA LEU A 56 17.96 4.87 -0.09
C LEU A 56 16.78 4.45 -0.97
N ASP A 57 17.04 3.77 -2.09
CA ASP A 57 16.02 3.24 -2.99
C ASP A 57 15.11 2.23 -2.30
N LYS A 58 15.70 1.38 -1.45
CA LYS A 58 14.93 0.43 -0.64
C LYS A 58 14.02 1.17 0.34
N ALA A 59 14.54 2.16 1.07
CA ALA A 59 13.75 2.96 2.00
C ALA A 59 12.62 3.76 1.30
N ILE A 60 12.87 4.27 0.10
CA ILE A 60 11.85 4.95 -0.72
C ILE A 60 10.73 3.97 -1.10
N LYS A 61 11.08 2.76 -1.56
CA LYS A 61 10.10 1.72 -1.90
C LYS A 61 9.24 1.33 -0.69
N GLU A 62 9.86 1.07 0.44
CA GLU A 62 9.16 0.71 1.69
C GLU A 62 8.21 1.82 2.15
N ASN A 63 8.65 3.09 2.10
CA ASN A 63 7.82 4.23 2.47
C ASN A 63 6.63 4.40 1.52
N ASN A 64 6.85 4.28 0.22
CA ASN A 64 5.78 4.39 -0.78
C ASN A 64 4.75 3.27 -0.63
N GLU A 65 5.18 2.03 -0.37
CA GLU A 65 4.28 0.91 -0.15
C GLU A 65 3.46 1.09 1.13
N SER A 66 4.09 1.58 2.22
CA SER A 66 3.41 1.91 3.47
C SER A 66 2.34 2.99 3.28
N LYS A 67 2.67 4.07 2.55
CA LYS A 67 1.70 5.13 2.21
C LYS A 67 0.53 4.59 1.41
N ARG A 68 0.79 3.78 0.38
CA ARG A 68 -0.27 3.20 -0.45
C ARG A 68 -1.21 2.32 0.36
N LYS A 69 -0.68 1.46 1.23
CA LYS A 69 -1.47 0.62 2.14
C LYS A 69 -2.33 1.47 3.10
N SER A 70 -1.76 2.56 3.62
CA SER A 70 -2.48 3.51 4.47
C SER A 70 -3.63 4.20 3.73
N GLU A 71 -3.39 4.68 2.51
CA GLU A 71 -4.40 5.31 1.65
C GLU A 71 -5.51 4.32 1.26
N GLU A 72 -5.17 3.10 0.87
CA GLU A 72 -6.14 2.03 0.58
C GLU A 72 -7.00 1.71 1.82
N ALA A 73 -6.40 1.66 3.02
CA ALA A 73 -7.13 1.46 4.27
C ALA A 73 -8.06 2.63 4.61
N LEU A 74 -7.65 3.87 4.34
CA LEU A 74 -8.47 5.08 4.53
C LEU A 74 -9.64 5.12 3.54
N ILE A 75 -9.40 4.79 2.27
CA ILE A 75 -10.44 4.73 1.23
C ILE A 75 -11.44 3.62 1.58
N SER A 76 -10.97 2.41 1.91
CA SER A 76 -11.84 1.30 2.33
C SER A 76 -12.64 1.62 3.59
N ASN A 77 -12.11 2.45 4.50
CA ASN A 77 -12.80 2.88 5.71
C ASN A 77 -13.57 4.20 5.59
N SER A 78 -13.50 4.87 4.44
CA SER A 78 -14.19 6.12 4.19
C SER A 78 -15.69 5.95 4.41
N SER A 79 -16.32 7.00 4.91
CA SER A 79 -17.77 7.02 5.11
C SER A 79 -18.54 6.81 3.81
N GLU A 80 -17.98 7.25 2.66
CA GLU A 80 -18.55 7.09 1.33
C GLU A 80 -18.65 5.60 0.95
N ASN A 81 -17.53 4.86 1.00
CA ASN A 81 -17.51 3.43 0.64
C ASN A 81 -18.39 2.59 1.58
N LYS A 82 -18.51 2.98 2.85
CA LYS A 82 -19.39 2.31 3.81
C LYS A 82 -20.87 2.58 3.51
N LYS A 83 -21.21 3.78 3.03
CA LYS A 83 -22.57 4.11 2.58
C LYS A 83 -22.91 3.37 1.30
N GLU A 84 -22.02 3.35 0.32
CA GLU A 84 -22.22 2.65 -0.96
C GLU A 84 -22.46 1.15 -0.74
N LYS A 85 -21.61 0.47 0.04
CA LYS A 85 -21.83 -0.95 0.37
C LYS A 85 -23.13 -1.20 1.14
N ALA A 86 -23.53 -0.26 2.01
CA ALA A 86 -24.79 -0.38 2.72
C ALA A 86 -25.99 -0.16 1.80
N GLU A 87 -25.87 0.70 0.79
CA GLU A 87 -26.88 0.93 -0.23
C GLU A 87 -27.06 -0.29 -1.13
N ASP A 88 -25.97 -0.92 -1.57
CA ASP A 88 -26.01 -2.18 -2.32
C ASP A 88 -26.79 -3.28 -1.57
N LEU A 89 -26.52 -3.43 -0.26
CA LEU A 89 -27.22 -4.40 0.60
C LEU A 89 -28.70 -4.05 0.78
N ILE A 90 -29.05 -2.76 0.83
CA ILE A 90 -30.45 -2.33 0.86
C ILE A 90 -31.14 -2.71 -0.45
N LEU A 91 -30.54 -2.41 -1.60
CA LEU A 91 -31.10 -2.72 -2.91
C LEU A 91 -31.29 -4.23 -3.11
N GLU A 92 -30.32 -5.04 -2.68
CA GLU A 92 -30.44 -6.50 -2.69
C GLU A 92 -31.57 -7.01 -1.78
N SER A 93 -31.69 -6.42 -0.58
CA SER A 93 -32.75 -6.76 0.38
C SER A 93 -34.13 -6.37 -0.15
N MET A 94 -34.25 -5.24 -0.87
CA MET A 94 -35.48 -4.82 -1.53
C MET A 94 -35.89 -5.79 -2.65
N ARG A 95 -34.93 -6.26 -3.46
CA ARG A 95 -35.20 -7.27 -4.51
C ARG A 95 -35.65 -8.59 -3.87
N SER A 96 -34.92 -9.07 -2.87
CA SER A 96 -35.25 -10.29 -2.14
C SER A 96 -36.63 -10.19 -1.49
N TYR A 97 -37.00 -9.02 -0.96
CA TYR A 97 -38.32 -8.78 -0.41
C TYR A 97 -39.42 -8.85 -1.48
N ALA A 98 -39.21 -8.20 -2.64
CA ALA A 98 -40.16 -8.25 -3.75
C ALA A 98 -40.39 -9.68 -4.25
N ASP A 99 -39.34 -10.50 -4.30
CA ASP A 99 -39.40 -11.91 -4.72
C ASP A 99 -40.20 -12.80 -3.75
N LEU A 100 -40.31 -12.41 -2.48
CA LEU A 100 -41.14 -13.15 -1.51
C LEU A 100 -42.63 -13.06 -1.82
N GLY A 101 -43.07 -12.01 -2.53
CA GLY A 101 -44.48 -11.82 -2.90
C GLY A 101 -45.42 -11.83 -1.69
N VAL A 102 -44.99 -11.20 -0.59
CA VAL A 102 -45.75 -11.13 0.67
C VAL A 102 -46.44 -9.79 0.80
N ASP A 103 -47.65 -9.81 1.34
CA ASP A 103 -48.38 -8.62 1.73
C ASP A 103 -48.26 -8.45 3.25
N MET A 104 -47.58 -7.39 3.67
CA MET A 104 -47.31 -7.12 5.08
C MET A 104 -48.52 -6.55 5.83
N ASP A 105 -49.57 -6.11 5.11
CA ASP A 105 -50.85 -5.72 5.71
C ASP A 105 -51.72 -6.95 6.03
N HIS A 106 -51.45 -8.07 5.37
CA HIS A 106 -52.24 -9.29 5.47
C HIS A 106 -51.43 -10.44 6.05
N TRP A 107 -51.64 -10.71 7.33
CA TRP A 107 -51.09 -11.89 8.00
C TRP A 107 -52.06 -13.08 7.86
N ASP A 108 -51.58 -14.20 7.31
CA ASP A 108 -52.29 -15.49 7.32
C ASP A 108 -51.53 -16.51 8.20
N ASN A 109 -52.09 -16.84 9.37
CA ASN A 109 -51.53 -17.81 10.32
C ASN A 109 -51.74 -19.27 9.91
N CYS A 110 -52.60 -19.54 8.93
CA CYS A 110 -53.02 -20.89 8.56
C CYS A 110 -52.20 -21.43 7.39
N ASP A 111 -51.69 -20.54 6.54
CA ASP A 111 -50.71 -20.88 5.51
C ASP A 111 -49.29 -20.78 6.09
N LYS A 112 -48.67 -21.94 6.35
CA LYS A 112 -47.31 -22.03 6.88
C LYS A 112 -46.27 -21.47 5.90
N GLU A 113 -46.43 -21.71 4.60
CA GLU A 113 -45.48 -21.24 3.59
C GLU A 113 -45.54 -19.71 3.46
N TYR A 114 -46.77 -19.15 3.45
CA TYR A 114 -46.95 -17.71 3.51
C TYR A 114 -46.39 -17.11 4.81
N THR A 115 -46.66 -17.73 5.97
CA THR A 115 -46.12 -17.27 7.27
C THR A 115 -44.60 -17.21 7.26
N ASP A 116 -43.92 -18.21 6.69
CA ASP A 116 -42.46 -18.24 6.62
C ASP A 116 -41.91 -17.16 5.68
N ARG A 117 -42.55 -16.96 4.52
CA ARG A 117 -42.20 -15.85 3.62
C ARG A 117 -42.45 -14.50 4.29
N TYR A 118 -43.56 -14.33 5.01
CA TYR A 118 -43.91 -13.11 5.73
C TYR A 118 -42.84 -12.76 6.77
N ARG A 119 -42.41 -13.74 7.58
CA ARG A 119 -41.35 -13.55 8.58
C ARG A 119 -40.03 -13.14 7.93
N LYS A 120 -39.65 -13.77 6.81
CA LYS A 120 -38.46 -13.37 6.03
C LYS A 120 -38.59 -11.94 5.51
N GLY A 121 -39.78 -11.57 5.00
CA GLY A 121 -40.07 -10.24 4.51
C GLY A 121 -39.88 -9.18 5.60
N LYS A 122 -40.40 -9.45 6.81
CA LYS A 122 -40.20 -8.59 7.98
C LYS A 122 -38.71 -8.37 8.30
N VAL A 123 -37.92 -9.45 8.33
CA VAL A 123 -36.48 -9.37 8.61
C VAL A 123 -35.76 -8.51 7.56
N LEU A 124 -36.10 -8.64 6.29
CA LEU A 124 -35.51 -7.84 5.21
C LEU A 124 -35.87 -6.35 5.36
N LEU A 125 -37.12 -6.02 5.70
CA LEU A 125 -37.54 -4.64 5.95
C LEU A 125 -36.82 -4.02 7.17
N ASP A 126 -36.69 -4.78 8.26
CA ASP A 126 -35.96 -4.35 9.46
C ASP A 126 -34.47 -4.11 9.16
N GLN A 127 -33.88 -4.96 8.31
CA GLN A 127 -32.51 -4.81 7.83
C GLN A 127 -32.34 -3.53 6.99
N ILE A 128 -33.26 -3.28 6.04
CA ILE A 128 -33.25 -2.06 5.23
C ILE A 128 -33.33 -0.81 6.11
N TYR A 129 -34.29 -0.77 7.05
CA TYR A 129 -34.46 0.33 7.98
C TYR A 129 -33.21 0.56 8.84
N SER A 130 -32.62 -0.52 9.39
CA SER A 130 -31.44 -0.45 10.24
C SER A 130 -30.22 0.06 9.50
N LEU A 131 -29.97 -0.41 8.27
CA LEU A 131 -28.88 0.06 7.42
C LEU A 131 -29.07 1.52 7.03
N ASN A 132 -30.27 1.91 6.57
CA ASN A 132 -30.55 3.28 6.18
C ASN A 132 -30.40 4.25 7.35
N LYS A 133 -30.93 3.89 8.54
CA LYS A 133 -30.82 4.69 9.75
C LYS A 133 -29.38 4.86 10.23
N LYS A 134 -28.58 3.77 10.17
CA LYS A 134 -27.18 3.77 10.61
C LYS A 134 -26.29 4.60 9.70
N TYR A 135 -26.47 4.50 8.38
CA TYR A 135 -25.59 5.14 7.40
C TYR A 135 -26.16 6.42 6.79
N LYS A 136 -27.42 6.77 7.07
CA LYS A 136 -28.13 7.95 6.54
C LYS A 136 -27.97 8.04 5.02
N ILE A 137 -28.50 7.04 4.32
CA ILE A 137 -28.32 6.87 2.87
C ILE A 137 -29.34 7.71 2.11
N SER A 138 -30.63 7.42 2.26
CA SER A 138 -31.70 8.18 1.58
C SER A 138 -33.05 8.03 2.29
N ASP A 139 -33.83 9.09 2.32
CA ASP A 139 -35.20 9.07 2.87
C ASP A 139 -36.13 8.13 2.06
N GLN A 140 -35.81 7.86 0.80
CA GLN A 140 -36.58 6.95 -0.05
C GLN A 140 -36.64 5.52 0.52
N TYR A 141 -35.57 5.05 1.16
CA TYR A 141 -35.54 3.72 1.76
C TYR A 141 -36.37 3.65 3.04
N SER A 142 -36.42 4.73 3.82
CA SER A 142 -37.33 4.83 4.96
C SER A 142 -38.79 4.82 4.48
N LEU A 143 -39.11 5.63 3.47
CA LEU A 143 -40.45 5.67 2.88
C LEU A 143 -40.86 4.32 2.27
N PHE A 144 -39.92 3.60 1.66
CA PHE A 144 -40.17 2.25 1.16
C PHE A 144 -40.60 1.31 2.30
N VAL A 145 -39.84 1.28 3.41
CA VAL A 145 -40.14 0.44 4.57
C VAL A 145 -41.47 0.84 5.20
N ASP A 146 -41.71 2.14 5.41
CA ASP A 146 -42.93 2.66 6.00
C ASP A 146 -44.17 2.31 5.15
N LYS A 147 -44.03 2.31 3.82
CA LYS A 147 -45.08 1.90 2.90
C LYS A 147 -45.41 0.40 3.00
N GLN A 148 -44.40 -0.45 3.24
CA GLN A 148 -44.64 -1.88 3.41
C GLN A 148 -45.23 -2.20 4.78
N TYR A 149 -44.85 -1.48 5.83
CA TYR A 149 -45.44 -1.62 7.16
C TYR A 149 -46.74 -0.83 7.32
N GLY A 150 -47.61 -0.85 6.30
CA GLY A 150 -48.95 -0.26 6.39
C GLY A 150 -49.72 -0.72 7.64
N MET A 151 -50.79 0.00 7.99
CA MET A 151 -51.54 -0.24 9.24
C MET A 151 -51.91 -1.71 9.38
N MET A 152 -51.16 -2.47 10.17
CA MET A 152 -51.41 -3.89 10.45
C MET A 152 -52.85 -4.06 10.93
N VAL A 153 -53.69 -4.65 10.08
CA VAL A 153 -55.01 -5.12 10.49
C VAL A 153 -54.89 -6.61 10.75
N PRO A 154 -54.76 -7.07 12.00
CA PRO A 154 -54.69 -8.49 12.29
C PRO A 154 -56.03 -9.14 11.90
N ILE A 155 -56.03 -9.92 10.82
CA ILE A 155 -57.17 -10.75 10.48
C ILE A 155 -57.08 -12.01 11.35
N ASN A 156 -57.80 -12.00 12.48
CA ASN A 156 -58.01 -13.19 13.30
C ASN A 156 -58.88 -14.21 12.54
N ARG A 157 -58.29 -14.95 11.58
CA ARG A 157 -58.88 -16.19 11.08
C ARG A 157 -58.48 -17.32 12.01
N VAL A 158 -59.47 -17.91 12.67
CA VAL A 158 -59.29 -19.21 13.33
C VAL A 158 -59.04 -20.23 12.23
N CYS A 159 -57.84 -20.81 12.19
CA CYS A 159 -57.51 -21.88 11.26
C CYS A 159 -58.45 -23.06 11.53
N LYS A 160 -59.33 -23.36 10.58
CA LYS A 160 -60.17 -24.56 10.67
C LYS A 160 -59.25 -25.76 10.49
N SER A 161 -59.22 -26.60 11.51
CA SER A 161 -58.56 -27.92 11.53
C SER A 161 -59.14 -28.85 10.50
#